data_AF-A0A3D1RRQ0-F1
#
_entry.id   AF-A0A3D1RRQ0-F1
#
_cell.length_a   1.000
_cell.length_b   1.000
_cell.length_c   1.000
_cell.angle_alpha   90.00
_cell.angle_beta   90.00
_cell.angle_gamma   90.00
#
_symmetry.space_group_name_H-M   'P 1'
#
loop_
_entity.id
_entity.type
_entity.pdbx_description
1 polymer ?
#
loop_
_entity_poly.entity_id
_entity_poly.type
_entity_poly.pdbx_seq_one_letter_code
_entity_poly.pdbx_strand_id
1 'polypeptide(L)'
;MEGNNENRAKILAEWFNNLAYLKQRDIIDYMGDNIDDFLEINTDEQKLFEELVDVVKNLTINEMDRGDKIIETLLGYGFEKITANCLLNFCRGVAAPYIDSKIINSMNPAQLEAVIEFIINNVVLYENYKHMPFKVFMKTGNFENRETAQRVLRFIKRIIDNVCNRDLSPQVLEQELINEYNIEKELNDIIIDNINHSLGDMQQAYLLTKVNRLLLKLSNLSCSYDI
;
A
#
# COMPACT_ATOMS: atom_id res chain seq x y z
N MET A 1 5.09 12.59 -24.38
CA MET A 1 4.63 12.83 -22.99
C MET A 1 5.78 12.67 -21.99
N GLU A 2 6.76 11.79 -22.22
CA GLU A 2 7.95 11.63 -21.34
C GLU A 2 8.78 12.92 -21.15
N GLY A 3 9.03 13.69 -22.21
CA GLY A 3 9.83 14.93 -22.11
C GLY A 3 9.21 16.07 -21.28
N ASN A 4 7.91 16.04 -20.99
CA ASN A 4 7.27 17.03 -20.12
C ASN A 4 7.49 16.71 -18.64
N ASN A 5 7.45 15.42 -18.29
CA ASN A 5 7.67 14.95 -16.92
C ASN A 5 9.13 15.06 -16.49
N GLU A 6 10.08 14.79 -17.39
CA GLU A 6 11.52 14.97 -17.09
C GLU A 6 11.86 16.45 -16.82
N ASN A 7 11.38 17.36 -17.66
CA ASN A 7 11.60 18.79 -17.46
C ASN A 7 10.96 19.27 -16.15
N ARG A 8 9.76 18.76 -15.82
CA ARG A 8 9.11 19.12 -14.55
C ARG A 8 9.87 18.57 -13.34
N ALA A 9 10.37 17.34 -13.41
CA ALA A 9 11.17 16.74 -12.36
C ALA A 9 12.47 17.53 -12.08
N LYS A 10 13.12 18.05 -13.12
CA LYS A 10 14.30 18.93 -12.99
C LYS A 10 13.95 20.25 -12.30
N ILE A 11 12.82 20.88 -12.67
CA ILE A 11 12.34 22.10 -11.99
C ILE A 11 12.07 21.84 -10.51
N LEU A 12 11.47 20.70 -10.17
CA LEU A 12 11.20 20.32 -8.78
C LEU A 12 12.49 20.01 -8.01
N ALA A 13 13.49 19.41 -8.65
CA ALA A 13 14.82 19.21 -8.07
C ALA A 13 15.51 20.55 -7.78
N GLU A 14 15.50 21.47 -8.73
CA GLU A 14 16.04 22.82 -8.56
C GLU A 14 15.31 23.59 -7.44
N TRP A 15 13.98 23.50 -7.39
CA TRP A 15 13.19 24.09 -6.29
C TRP A 15 13.64 23.52 -4.94
N PHE A 16 13.67 22.20 -4.79
CA PHE A 16 14.05 21.55 -3.53
C PHE A 16 15.47 21.95 -3.12
N ASN A 17 16.42 21.93 -4.05
CA ASN A 17 17.82 22.27 -3.80
C ASN A 17 18.02 23.75 -3.43
N ASN A 18 17.11 24.64 -3.83
CA ASN A 18 17.16 26.07 -3.51
C ASN A 18 16.44 26.43 -2.19
N LEU A 19 15.76 25.48 -1.54
CA LEU A 19 15.18 25.69 -0.21
C LEU A 19 16.29 25.97 0.81
N ALA A 20 15.96 26.74 1.86
CA ALA A 20 16.86 26.92 2.99
C ALA A 20 17.18 25.57 3.65
N TYR A 21 18.42 25.37 4.11
CA TYR A 21 18.89 24.10 4.67
C TYR A 21 17.96 23.52 5.77
N LEU A 22 17.49 24.37 6.68
CA LEU A 22 16.55 23.95 7.73
C LEU A 22 15.24 23.41 7.14
N LYS A 23 14.72 24.06 6.09
CA LYS A 23 13.49 23.64 5.41
C LYS A 23 13.67 22.32 4.66
N GLN A 24 14.80 22.12 3.99
CA GLN A 24 15.13 20.85 3.34
C GLN A 24 15.19 19.73 4.38
N ARG A 25 15.84 19.99 5.51
CA ARG A 25 15.91 19.06 6.63
C ARG A 25 14.53 18.72 7.16
N ASP A 26 13.67 19.72 7.41
CA ASP A 26 12.32 19.47 7.93
C ASP A 26 11.49 18.60 6.97
N ILE A 27 11.63 18.80 5.65
CA ILE A 27 10.96 17.96 4.64
C ILE A 27 11.55 16.54 4.63
N ILE A 28 12.87 16.40 4.75
CA ILE A 28 13.53 15.09 4.86
C ILE A 28 13.11 14.34 6.11
N ASP A 29 13.06 15.03 7.25
CA ASP A 29 12.66 14.47 8.55
C ASP A 29 11.18 14.06 8.50
N TYR A 30 10.29 14.87 7.89
CA TYR A 30 8.91 14.47 7.60
C TYR A 30 8.81 13.20 6.75
N MET A 31 9.56 13.12 5.65
CA MET A 31 9.56 11.94 4.77
C MET A 31 10.13 10.69 5.46
N GLY A 32 11.08 10.86 6.40
CA GLY A 32 11.77 9.77 7.09
C GLY A 32 10.99 9.22 8.29
N ASP A 33 10.42 10.10 9.11
CA ASP A 33 9.89 9.76 10.42
C ASP A 33 8.34 9.87 10.51
N ASN A 34 7.66 10.26 9.41
CA ASN A 34 6.20 10.50 9.38
C ASN A 34 5.76 11.40 10.56
N ILE A 35 6.52 12.46 10.83
CA ILE A 35 6.23 13.38 11.92
C ILE A 35 5.04 14.24 11.50
N ASP A 36 3.89 14.04 12.15
CA ASP A 36 2.66 14.81 11.92
C ASP A 36 2.79 16.29 12.35
N ASP A 37 3.83 16.62 13.13
CA ASP A 37 4.08 17.97 13.64
C ASP A 37 4.57 18.91 12.53
N PHE A 38 3.58 19.56 11.91
CA PHE A 38 3.60 20.86 11.23
C PHE A 38 4.92 21.27 10.57
N LEU A 39 5.14 20.74 9.36
CA LEU A 39 5.80 21.49 8.32
C LEU A 39 5.00 22.79 8.06
N GLU A 40 5.46 23.94 8.56
CA GLU A 40 4.92 25.26 8.15
C GLU A 40 5.30 25.55 6.69
N ILE A 41 4.80 24.74 5.75
CA ILE A 41 4.94 24.93 4.32
C ILE A 41 3.82 25.87 3.87
N ASN A 42 4.15 26.92 3.13
CA ASN A 42 3.10 27.75 2.54
C ASN A 42 2.37 26.99 1.42
N THR A 43 1.18 27.43 1.02
CA THR A 43 0.35 26.69 0.06
C THR A 43 1.02 26.41 -1.28
N ASP A 44 1.96 27.26 -1.72
CA ASP A 44 2.64 27.07 -3.00
C ASP A 44 3.77 26.03 -2.91
N GLU A 45 4.55 26.07 -1.83
CA GLU A 45 5.54 25.04 -1.55
C GLU A 45 4.90 23.66 -1.30
N GLN A 46 3.72 23.62 -0.69
CA GLN A 46 2.99 22.38 -0.45
C GLN A 46 2.60 21.73 -1.77
N LYS A 47 2.09 22.51 -2.73
CA LYS A 47 1.80 22.02 -4.08
C LYS A 47 3.03 21.48 -4.80
N LEU A 48 4.17 22.16 -4.66
CA LEU A 48 5.43 21.70 -5.26
C LEU A 48 5.91 20.39 -4.63
N PHE A 49 5.74 20.24 -3.32
CA PHE A 49 6.03 18.98 -2.64
C PHE A 49 5.08 17.85 -3.05
N GLU A 50 3.77 18.11 -3.10
CA GLU A 50 2.78 17.14 -3.59
C GLU A 50 3.08 16.69 -5.02
N GLU A 51 3.44 17.62 -5.90
CA GLU A 51 3.83 17.30 -7.27
C GLU A 51 5.13 16.50 -7.35
N LEU A 52 6.11 16.81 -6.49
CA LEU A 52 7.33 16.01 -6.36
C LEU A 52 7.01 14.58 -5.93
N VAL A 53 6.15 14.42 -4.92
CA VAL A 53 5.68 13.10 -4.47
C VAL A 53 4.98 12.36 -5.61
N ASP A 54 4.15 13.03 -6.41
CA ASP A 54 3.48 12.43 -7.55
C ASP A 54 4.46 11.98 -8.65
N VAL A 55 5.46 12.80 -8.98
CA VAL A 55 6.51 12.44 -9.95
C VAL A 55 7.26 11.20 -9.50
N VAL A 56 7.70 11.16 -8.24
CA VAL A 56 8.48 10.04 -7.69
C VAL A 56 7.60 8.80 -7.51
N LYS A 57 6.35 8.94 -7.07
CA LYS A 57 5.35 7.86 -7.02
C LYS A 57 5.17 7.23 -8.40
N ASN A 58 4.91 8.04 -9.43
CA ASN A 58 4.70 7.55 -10.79
C ASN A 58 5.95 6.87 -11.35
N LEU A 59 7.14 7.42 -11.09
CA LEU A 59 8.41 6.79 -11.43
C LEU A 59 8.54 5.42 -10.75
N THR A 60 8.24 5.34 -9.46
CA THR A 60 8.28 4.10 -8.67
C THR A 60 7.33 3.04 -9.21
N ILE A 61 6.12 3.46 -9.60
CA ILE A 61 5.10 2.60 -10.22
C ILE A 61 5.56 2.09 -11.59
N ASN A 62 6.15 2.96 -12.42
CA ASN A 62 6.60 2.62 -13.77
C ASN A 62 7.82 1.69 -13.74
N GLU A 63 8.73 1.92 -12.80
CA GLU A 63 9.93 1.11 -12.62
C GLU A 63 9.70 -0.18 -11.82
N MET A 64 8.46 -0.46 -11.40
CA MET A 64 8.09 -1.64 -10.61
C MET A 64 8.95 -1.78 -9.34
N ASP A 65 9.19 -0.66 -8.65
CA ASP A 65 10.01 -0.59 -7.43
C ASP A 65 11.49 -1.03 -7.61
N ARG A 66 12.05 -0.90 -8.83
CA ARG A 66 13.48 -1.10 -9.07
C ARG A 66 14.29 0.07 -8.49
N GLY A 67 14.55 0.00 -7.19
CA GLY A 67 15.17 1.07 -6.40
C GLY A 67 16.42 1.69 -7.03
N ASP A 68 17.38 0.87 -7.47
CA ASP A 68 18.63 1.36 -8.06
C ASP A 68 18.39 2.25 -9.29
N LYS A 69 17.49 1.82 -10.19
CA LYS A 69 17.12 2.60 -11.39
C LYS A 69 16.39 3.89 -11.04
N ILE A 70 15.51 3.83 -10.05
CA ILE A 70 14.77 5.01 -9.58
C ILE A 70 15.76 6.03 -9.01
N ILE A 71 16.69 5.61 -8.16
CA ILE A 71 17.73 6.48 -7.61
C ILE A 71 18.60 7.07 -8.72
N GLU A 72 19.09 6.25 -9.66
CA GLU A 72 19.87 6.74 -10.82
C GLU A 72 19.11 7.82 -11.60
N THR A 73 17.81 7.63 -11.80
CA THR A 73 16.95 8.58 -12.52
C THR A 73 16.78 9.89 -11.73
N LEU A 74 16.52 9.81 -10.41
CA LEU A 74 16.40 10.99 -9.54
C LEU A 74 17.72 11.78 -9.46
N LEU A 75 18.86 11.10 -9.38
CA LEU A 75 20.16 11.75 -9.48
C LEU A 75 20.34 12.46 -10.83
N GLY A 76 19.87 11.84 -11.92
CA GLY A 76 19.85 12.44 -13.27
C GLY A 76 18.97 13.68 -13.39
N TYR A 77 17.93 13.81 -12.54
CA TYR A 77 17.12 15.03 -12.43
C TYR A 77 17.78 16.13 -11.60
N GLY A 78 18.86 15.83 -10.88
CA GLY A 78 19.61 16.80 -10.06
C GLY A 78 19.35 16.70 -8.56
N PHE A 79 18.67 15.66 -8.07
CA PHE A 79 18.55 15.44 -6.63
C PHE A 79 19.88 14.97 -6.02
N GLU A 80 20.15 15.37 -4.77
CA GLU A 80 21.20 14.75 -3.99
C GLU A 80 20.85 13.31 -3.60
N LYS A 81 21.87 12.47 -3.40
CA LYS A 81 21.68 11.04 -3.08
C LYS A 81 20.85 10.81 -1.82
N ILE A 82 21.04 11.61 -0.77
CA ILE A 82 20.27 11.46 0.48
C ILE A 82 18.79 11.75 0.21
N THR A 83 18.50 12.89 -0.40
CA THR A 83 17.14 13.31 -0.80
C THR A 83 16.46 12.27 -1.69
N ALA A 84 17.16 11.77 -2.71
CA ALA A 84 16.62 10.74 -3.61
C ALA A 84 16.23 9.46 -2.86
N ASN A 85 17.04 9.03 -1.88
CA ASN A 85 16.72 7.87 -1.06
C ASN A 85 15.52 8.11 -0.14
N CYS A 86 15.43 9.28 0.48
CA CYS A 86 14.29 9.65 1.32
C CYS A 86 12.99 9.70 0.50
N LEU A 87 13.01 10.37 -0.66
CA LEU A 87 11.88 10.42 -1.59
C LEU A 87 11.44 9.04 -2.06
N LEU A 88 12.38 8.17 -2.47
CA LEU A 88 12.05 6.80 -2.87
C LEU A 88 11.38 6.03 -1.72
N ASN A 89 11.95 6.07 -0.52
CA ASN A 89 11.41 5.33 0.63
C ASN A 89 10.02 5.83 1.03
N PHE A 90 9.81 7.14 1.01
CA PHE A 90 8.50 7.74 1.26
C PHE A 90 7.48 7.31 0.19
N CYS A 91 7.82 7.49 -1.09
CA CYS A 91 6.92 7.19 -2.20
C CYS A 91 6.67 5.69 -2.40
N ARG A 92 7.55 4.80 -1.93
CA ARG A 92 7.31 3.34 -1.94
C ARG A 92 6.05 2.94 -1.20
N GLY A 93 5.79 3.54 -0.04
CA GLY A 93 4.57 3.29 0.73
C GLY A 93 3.32 3.68 -0.05
N VAL A 94 3.36 4.85 -0.69
CA VAL A 94 2.25 5.40 -1.49
C VAL A 94 2.06 4.64 -2.81
N ALA A 95 3.15 4.19 -3.44
CA ALA A 95 3.14 3.50 -4.72
C ALA A 95 2.75 2.01 -4.60
N ALA A 96 3.02 1.38 -3.45
CA ALA A 96 2.85 -0.06 -3.27
C ALA A 96 1.48 -0.60 -3.73
N PRO A 97 0.33 0.02 -3.40
CA PRO A 97 -0.98 -0.45 -3.85
C PRO A 97 -1.14 -0.53 -5.38
N TYR A 98 -0.58 0.45 -6.09
CA TYR A 98 -0.64 0.52 -7.55
C TYR A 98 0.32 -0.47 -8.22
N ILE A 99 1.44 -0.79 -7.57
CA ILE A 99 2.34 -1.81 -8.06
C ILE A 99 1.75 -3.20 -7.81
N ASP A 100 1.15 -3.40 -6.64
CA ASP A 100 0.48 -4.64 -6.29
C ASP A 100 -0.72 -4.89 -7.21
N SER A 101 -1.49 -3.86 -7.60
CA SER A 101 -2.59 -4.01 -8.56
C SER A 101 -2.12 -4.43 -9.96
N LYS A 102 -0.96 -3.96 -10.42
CA LYS A 102 -0.33 -4.47 -11.66
C LYS A 102 -0.01 -5.95 -11.59
N ILE A 103 0.37 -6.46 -10.40
CA ILE A 103 0.57 -7.90 -10.19
C ILE A 103 -0.77 -8.62 -10.26
N ILE A 104 -1.82 -8.10 -9.63
CA ILE A 104 -3.18 -8.67 -9.73
C ILE A 104 -3.62 -8.78 -11.19
N ASN A 105 -3.45 -7.73 -11.99
CA ASN A 105 -3.78 -7.73 -13.43
C ASN A 105 -2.98 -8.74 -14.26
N SER A 106 -1.84 -9.22 -13.76
CA SER A 106 -1.08 -10.28 -14.44
C SER A 106 -1.51 -11.70 -14.07
N MET A 107 -2.38 -11.85 -13.07
CA MET A 107 -2.89 -13.15 -12.64
C MET A 107 -4.01 -13.60 -13.57
N ASN A 108 -4.11 -14.92 -13.80
CA ASN A 108 -5.32 -15.44 -14.44
C ASN A 108 -6.49 -15.53 -13.44
N PRO A 109 -7.74 -15.47 -13.93
CA PRO A 109 -8.96 -15.53 -13.12
C PRO A 109 -8.99 -16.64 -12.06
N ALA A 110 -8.71 -17.89 -12.45
CA ALA A 110 -8.80 -19.04 -11.56
C ALA A 110 -7.73 -19.01 -10.44
N GLN A 111 -6.53 -18.51 -10.74
CA GLN A 111 -5.49 -18.30 -9.73
C GLN A 111 -5.89 -17.22 -8.73
N LEU A 112 -6.46 -16.11 -9.21
CA LEU A 112 -6.92 -15.03 -8.35
C LEU A 112 -8.04 -15.49 -7.42
N GLU A 113 -9.05 -16.19 -7.96
CA GLU A 113 -10.15 -16.77 -7.19
C GLU A 113 -9.64 -17.69 -6.07
N ALA A 114 -8.79 -18.66 -6.40
CA ALA A 114 -8.21 -19.57 -5.42
C ALA A 114 -7.40 -18.85 -4.32
N VAL A 115 -6.70 -17.77 -4.67
CA VAL A 115 -5.97 -16.93 -3.72
C VAL A 115 -6.91 -16.18 -2.79
N ILE A 116 -8.00 -15.59 -3.32
CA ILE A 116 -8.99 -14.88 -2.52
C ILE A 116 -9.69 -15.86 -1.56
N GLU A 117 -10.16 -16.99 -2.06
CA GLU A 117 -10.78 -18.04 -1.25
C GLU A 117 -9.83 -18.52 -0.14
N PHE A 118 -8.56 -18.69 -0.45
CA PHE A 118 -7.57 -19.08 0.55
C PHE A 118 -7.45 -18.02 1.65
N ILE A 119 -7.39 -16.74 1.28
CA ILE A 119 -7.27 -15.63 2.24
C ILE A 119 -8.52 -15.53 3.10
N ILE A 120 -9.72 -15.57 2.50
CA ILE A 120 -10.99 -15.54 3.23
C ILE A 120 -11.02 -16.68 4.25
N ASN A 121 -10.80 -17.93 3.81
CA ASN A 121 -10.91 -19.08 4.69
C ASN A 121 -9.80 -19.13 5.75
N ASN A 122 -8.54 -19.02 5.34
CA ASN A 122 -7.41 -19.35 6.21
C ASN A 122 -6.86 -18.15 6.96
N VAL A 123 -7.07 -16.94 6.47
CA VAL A 123 -6.56 -15.71 7.11
C VAL A 123 -7.67 -14.99 7.87
N VAL A 124 -8.86 -14.87 7.28
CA VAL A 124 -9.96 -14.07 7.84
C VAL A 124 -10.88 -14.88 8.75
N LEU A 125 -11.45 -15.99 8.26
CA LEU A 125 -12.47 -16.73 9.00
C LEU A 125 -11.88 -17.55 10.15
N TYR A 126 -10.82 -18.32 9.88
CA TYR A 126 -10.34 -19.32 10.84
C TYR A 126 -8.96 -19.01 11.45
N GLU A 127 -8.27 -17.95 11.01
CA GLU A 127 -6.87 -17.64 11.37
C GLU A 127 -5.89 -18.83 11.26
N ASN A 128 -6.23 -19.89 10.51
CA ASN A 128 -5.43 -21.10 10.37
C ASN A 128 -4.06 -20.83 9.75
N TYR A 129 -3.91 -19.73 9.03
CA TYR A 129 -2.69 -19.33 8.36
C TYR A 129 -1.47 -19.26 9.29
N LYS A 130 -1.66 -18.93 10.58
CA LYS A 130 -0.57 -18.93 11.59
C LYS A 130 0.05 -20.31 11.83
N HIS A 131 -0.66 -21.37 11.45
CA HIS A 131 -0.23 -22.76 11.55
C HIS A 131 0.20 -23.35 10.19
N MET A 132 0.20 -22.55 9.13
CA MET A 132 0.54 -22.98 7.78
C MET A 132 1.89 -22.42 7.34
N PRO A 133 2.76 -23.24 6.71
CA PRO A 133 3.93 -22.73 6.02
C PRO A 133 3.55 -21.78 4.88
N PHE A 134 4.25 -20.66 4.71
CA PHE A 134 4.02 -19.69 3.62
C PHE A 134 4.02 -20.34 2.22
N LYS A 135 4.79 -21.42 2.03
CA LYS A 135 4.82 -22.20 0.79
C LYS A 135 3.45 -22.77 0.37
N VAL A 136 2.50 -22.94 1.30
CA VAL A 136 1.15 -23.39 0.98
C VAL A 136 0.44 -22.32 0.16
N PHE A 137 0.45 -21.07 0.63
CA PHE A 137 -0.08 -19.93 -0.10
C PHE A 137 0.62 -19.73 -1.45
N MET A 138 1.95 -19.88 -1.48
CA MET A 138 2.71 -19.82 -2.75
C MET A 138 2.20 -20.83 -3.78
N LYS A 139 1.90 -22.06 -3.34
CA LYS A 139 1.37 -23.11 -4.22
C LYS A 139 -0.05 -22.81 -4.67
N THR A 140 -0.91 -22.30 -3.77
CA THR A 140 -2.29 -21.93 -4.11
C THR A 140 -2.35 -20.94 -5.26
N GLY A 141 -1.57 -19.86 -5.19
CA GLY A 141 -1.53 -18.85 -6.25
C GLY A 141 -0.49 -19.10 -7.34
N ASN A 142 0.15 -20.27 -7.35
CA ASN A 142 1.22 -20.63 -8.29
C ASN A 142 2.31 -19.56 -8.42
N PHE A 143 2.74 -18.98 -7.30
CA PHE A 143 3.71 -17.89 -7.29
C PHE A 143 5.15 -18.40 -7.43
N GLU A 144 5.87 -17.87 -8.41
CA GLU A 144 7.28 -18.22 -8.65
C GLU A 144 8.21 -17.72 -7.55
N ASN A 145 7.88 -16.59 -6.92
CA ASN A 145 8.70 -15.97 -5.90
C ASN A 145 7.88 -15.51 -4.70
N ARG A 146 8.56 -15.42 -3.55
CA ARG A 146 7.96 -15.08 -2.27
C ARG A 146 7.45 -13.65 -2.22
N GLU A 147 8.14 -12.72 -2.87
CA GLU A 147 7.84 -11.29 -2.83
C GLU A 147 6.51 -10.97 -3.51
N THR A 148 6.30 -11.48 -4.72
CA THR A 148 5.03 -11.40 -5.46
C THR A 148 3.88 -11.99 -4.65
N ALA A 149 4.09 -13.17 -4.05
CA ALA A 149 3.08 -13.78 -3.18
C ALA A 149 2.74 -12.88 -1.98
N GLN A 150 3.75 -12.31 -1.30
CA GLN A 150 3.52 -11.41 -0.17
C GLN A 150 2.78 -10.14 -0.57
N ARG A 151 3.09 -9.58 -1.75
CA ARG A 151 2.39 -8.42 -2.31
C ARG A 151 0.91 -8.71 -2.57
N VAL A 152 0.60 -9.80 -3.28
CA VAL A 152 -0.79 -10.21 -3.51
C VAL A 152 -1.54 -10.45 -2.20
N LEU A 153 -0.93 -11.18 -1.26
CA LEU A 153 -1.52 -11.42 0.06
C LEU A 153 -1.85 -10.10 0.77
N ARG A 154 -0.91 -9.14 0.79
CA ARG A 154 -1.12 -7.84 1.44
C ARG A 154 -2.23 -7.04 0.76
N PHE A 155 -2.22 -6.97 -0.57
CA PHE A 155 -3.22 -6.22 -1.33
C PHE A 155 -4.63 -6.75 -1.10
N ILE A 156 -4.83 -8.07 -1.32
CA ILE A 156 -6.14 -8.71 -1.16
C ILE A 156 -6.62 -8.66 0.30
N LYS A 157 -5.72 -8.91 1.26
CA LYS A 157 -6.07 -8.79 2.68
C LYS A 157 -6.49 -7.36 3.02
N ARG A 158 -5.76 -6.35 2.56
CA ARG A 158 -6.07 -4.93 2.84
C ARG A 158 -7.48 -4.56 2.36
N ILE A 159 -7.86 -4.93 1.13
CA ILE A 159 -9.19 -4.59 0.61
C ILE A 159 -10.31 -5.33 1.36
N ILE A 160 -10.08 -6.59 1.75
CA ILE A 160 -11.02 -7.35 2.59
C ILE A 160 -11.16 -6.69 3.97
N ASP A 161 -10.04 -6.30 4.58
CA ASP A 161 -10.01 -5.64 5.89
C ASP A 161 -10.83 -4.34 5.86
N ASN A 162 -10.65 -3.51 4.81
CA ASN A 162 -11.41 -2.26 4.65
C ASN A 162 -12.92 -2.50 4.61
N VAL A 163 -13.37 -3.54 3.89
CA VAL A 163 -14.79 -3.90 3.81
C VAL A 163 -15.30 -4.48 5.14
N CYS A 164 -14.52 -5.34 5.79
CA CYS A 164 -14.89 -5.97 7.07
C CYS A 164 -14.95 -4.96 8.22
N ASN A 165 -14.05 -3.96 8.20
CA ASN A 165 -14.04 -2.86 9.14
C ASN A 165 -15.11 -1.80 8.86
N ARG A 166 -15.77 -1.88 7.70
CA ARG A 166 -16.73 -0.88 7.20
C ARG A 166 -16.09 0.47 6.92
N ASP A 167 -14.80 0.48 6.62
CA ASP A 167 -14.09 1.65 6.10
C ASP A 167 -14.54 1.93 4.66
N LEU A 168 -14.90 0.88 3.91
CA LEU A 168 -15.44 0.93 2.55
C LEU A 168 -16.63 -0.01 2.37
N SER A 169 -17.61 0.37 1.56
CA SER A 169 -18.63 -0.56 1.08
C SER A 169 -18.10 -1.36 -0.13
N PRO A 170 -18.64 -2.56 -0.42
CA PRO A 170 -18.23 -3.31 -1.62
C PRO A 170 -18.39 -2.52 -2.92
N GLN A 171 -19.45 -1.70 -3.03
CA GLN A 171 -19.67 -0.88 -4.23
C GLN A 171 -18.61 0.23 -4.40
N VAL A 172 -18.18 0.84 -3.29
CA VAL A 172 -17.10 1.85 -3.35
C VAL A 172 -15.78 1.18 -3.68
N LEU A 173 -15.51 0.02 -3.07
CA LEU A 173 -14.31 -0.78 -3.38
C LEU A 173 -14.26 -1.17 -4.86
N GLU A 174 -15.37 -1.64 -5.44
CA GLU A 174 -15.47 -1.97 -6.87
C GLU A 174 -15.04 -0.80 -7.75
N GLN A 175 -15.51 0.42 -7.44
CA GLN A 175 -15.13 1.62 -8.16
C GLN A 175 -13.66 2.01 -7.94
N GLU A 176 -13.13 1.84 -6.73
CA GLU A 176 -11.72 2.12 -6.41
C GLU A 176 -10.78 1.17 -7.16
N LEU A 177 -11.10 -0.13 -7.21
CA LEU A 177 -10.34 -1.14 -7.93
C LEU A 177 -10.26 -0.83 -9.42
N ILE A 178 -11.35 -0.41 -10.06
CA ILE A 178 -11.36 -0.04 -11.47
C ILE A 178 -10.68 1.31 -11.70
N ASN A 179 -11.12 2.37 -11.01
CA ASN A 179 -10.77 3.73 -11.38
C ASN A 179 -9.39 4.17 -10.83
N GLU A 180 -9.03 3.72 -9.63
CA GLU A 180 -7.77 4.13 -8.99
C GLU A 180 -6.66 3.11 -9.25
N TYR A 181 -6.96 1.83 -9.07
CA TYR A 181 -5.96 0.76 -9.20
C TYR A 181 -5.87 0.16 -10.61
N ASN A 182 -6.76 0.56 -11.52
CA ASN A 182 -6.85 0.06 -12.90
C ASN A 182 -6.95 -1.47 -12.99
N ILE A 183 -7.65 -2.11 -12.05
CA ILE A 183 -7.89 -3.56 -12.11
C ILE A 183 -8.85 -3.88 -13.25
N GLU A 184 -8.49 -4.86 -14.06
CA GLU A 184 -9.34 -5.33 -15.16
C GLU A 184 -10.70 -5.79 -14.65
N LYS A 185 -11.77 -5.44 -15.37
CA LYS A 185 -13.14 -5.67 -14.91
C LYS A 185 -13.41 -7.13 -14.53
N GLU A 186 -12.94 -8.08 -15.32
CA GLU A 186 -13.11 -9.51 -15.04
C GLU A 186 -12.50 -9.91 -13.69
N LEU A 187 -11.29 -9.42 -13.39
CA LEU A 187 -10.60 -9.70 -12.12
C LEU A 187 -11.27 -8.97 -10.95
N ASN A 188 -11.75 -7.75 -11.20
CA ASN A 188 -12.52 -6.99 -10.23
C ASN A 188 -13.83 -7.71 -9.85
N ASP A 189 -14.57 -8.21 -10.83
CA ASP A 189 -15.81 -8.96 -10.62
C ASP A 189 -15.53 -10.19 -9.73
N ILE A 190 -14.44 -10.94 -9.99
CA ILE A 190 -14.01 -12.07 -9.14
C ILE A 190 -13.75 -11.65 -7.69
N ILE A 191 -13.03 -10.54 -7.50
CA ILE A 191 -12.74 -9.99 -6.16
C ILE A 191 -14.03 -9.65 -5.43
N ILE A 192 -14.91 -8.90 -6.08
CA ILE A 192 -16.15 -8.38 -5.47
C ILE A 192 -17.15 -9.50 -5.22
N ASP A 193 -17.28 -10.47 -6.13
CA ASP A 193 -18.18 -11.62 -5.96
C ASP A 193 -17.78 -12.48 -4.76
N ASN A 194 -16.48 -12.78 -4.62
CA ASN A 194 -15.96 -13.52 -3.46
C ASN A 194 -16.18 -12.77 -2.15
N ILE A 195 -15.95 -11.44 -2.15
CA ILE A 195 -16.21 -10.60 -0.97
C ILE A 195 -17.69 -10.61 -0.61
N ASN A 196 -18.58 -10.40 -1.58
CA ASN A 196 -20.03 -10.37 -1.36
C ASN A 196 -20.57 -11.71 -0.88
N HIS A 197 -20.09 -12.82 -1.45
CA HIS A 197 -20.49 -14.16 -1.07
C HIS A 197 -20.18 -14.46 0.40
N SER A 198 -19.03 -13.99 0.90
CA SER A 198 -18.54 -14.29 2.24
C SER A 198 -18.72 -13.13 3.25
N LEU A 199 -19.39 -12.05 2.84
CA LEU A 199 -19.36 -10.77 3.59
C LEU A 199 -19.85 -10.91 5.03
N GLY A 200 -20.96 -11.61 5.22
CA GLY A 200 -21.57 -11.81 6.54
C GLY A 200 -20.62 -12.54 7.50
N ASP A 201 -20.04 -13.65 7.03
CA ASP A 201 -19.14 -14.48 7.83
C ASP A 201 -17.83 -13.75 8.15
N MET A 202 -17.26 -13.05 7.17
CA MET A 202 -16.04 -12.26 7.37
C MET A 202 -16.25 -11.13 8.39
N GLN A 203 -17.36 -10.39 8.30
CA GLN A 203 -17.69 -9.34 9.26
C GLN A 203 -17.90 -9.89 10.68
N GLN A 204 -18.54 -11.05 10.81
CA GLN A 204 -18.71 -11.73 12.09
C GLN A 204 -17.36 -12.16 12.69
N ALA A 205 -16.48 -12.77 11.89
CA ALA A 205 -15.14 -13.18 12.33
C ALA A 205 -14.30 -11.97 12.80
N TYR A 206 -14.37 -10.86 12.06
CA TYR A 206 -13.71 -9.61 12.44
C TYR A 206 -14.24 -9.04 13.76
N LEU A 207 -15.55 -9.01 13.93
CA LEU A 207 -16.18 -8.56 15.18
C LEU A 207 -15.75 -9.42 16.36
N LEU A 208 -15.81 -10.74 16.22
CA LEU A 208 -15.39 -11.69 17.26
C LEU A 208 -13.93 -11.45 17.66
N THR A 209 -13.05 -11.26 16.68
CA THR A 209 -11.63 -10.96 16.92
C THR A 209 -11.44 -9.66 17.69
N LYS A 210 -12.16 -8.59 17.33
CA LYS A 210 -12.12 -7.30 18.03
C LYS A 210 -12.63 -7.42 19.47
N VAL A 211 -13.74 -8.13 19.68
CA VAL A 211 -14.31 -8.38 21.02
C VAL A 211 -13.33 -9.17 21.88
N ASN A 212 -12.74 -10.25 21.36
CA ASN A 212 -11.75 -11.05 22.08
C ASN A 212 -10.52 -10.20 22.48
N ARG A 213 -10.02 -9.33 21.59
CA ARG A 213 -8.93 -8.41 21.92
C ARG A 213 -9.30 -7.41 23.01
N LEU A 214 -10.54 -6.90 23.00
CA LEU A 214 -11.04 -6.01 24.05
C LEU A 214 -11.14 -6.73 25.40
N LEU A 215 -11.68 -7.96 25.42
CA LEU A 215 -11.77 -8.77 26.62
C LEU A 215 -10.38 -9.06 27.22
N LEU A 216 -9.40 -9.41 26.38
CA LEU A 216 -8.01 -9.60 26.81
C LEU A 216 -7.42 -8.32 27.44
N LYS A 217 -7.62 -7.16 26.81
CA LYS A 217 -7.16 -5.87 27.36
C LYS A 217 -7.81 -5.57 28.71
N LEU A 218 -9.12 -5.76 28.84
CA LEU A 218 -9.85 -5.56 30.09
C LEU A 218 -9.36 -6.50 31.19
N SER A 219 -9.13 -7.78 30.87
CA SER A 219 -8.60 -8.75 31.84
C SER A 219 -7.19 -8.41 32.35
N ASN A 220 -6.34 -7.86 31.47
CA ASN A 220 -5.00 -7.42 31.86
C ASN A 220 -5.05 -6.16 32.73
N LEU A 221 -6.00 -5.25 32.46
CA LEU A 221 -6.21 -4.06 33.27
C LEU A 221 -6.76 -4.41 34.66
N SER A 222 -7.73 -5.33 34.76
CA SER A 222 -8.27 -5.74 36.06
C SER A 222 -7.21 -6.40 36.94
N CYS A 223 -6.29 -7.18 36.37
CA CYS A 223 -5.17 -7.77 37.14
C CYS A 223 -4.14 -6.73 37.63
N SER A 224 -4.10 -5.53 37.03
CA SER A 224 -3.17 -4.46 37.45
C SER A 224 -3.69 -3.55 38.57
N TYR A 225 -4.95 -3.71 38.99
CA TYR A 225 -5.55 -2.97 40.11
C TYR A 225 -5.62 -3.79 41.43
N ASP A 226 -5.15 -5.04 41.42
CA ASP A 226 -5.09 -5.92 42.60
C ASP A 226 -3.71 -5.88 43.31
N ILE A 227 -2.98 -4.75 43.26
CA ILE A 227 -1.72 -4.50 44.00
C ILE A 227 -1.87 -3.31 44.94
#